data_AF-A0A3D3XSD8-F1
#
_entry.id   AF-A0A3D3XSD8-F1
#
_cell.length_a   1.000
_cell.length_b   1.000
_cell.length_c   1.000
_cell.angle_alpha   90.00
_cell.angle_beta   90.00
_cell.angle_gamma   90.00
#
_symmetry.space_group_name_H-M   'P 1'
#
loop_
_entity.id
_entity.type
_entity.pdbx_description
1 polymer ?
#
loop_
_entity_poly.entity_id
_entity_poly.type
_entity_poly.pdbx_seq_one_letter_code
_entity_poly.pdbx_strand_id
1 'polypeptide(L)'
;PFVRDADIVTIDLGAVRQSYNPGTFYTSPHGFSGAELCAITRYAGMSDQLSQLGLYEYNPRLDSRGQSAHLCAHALWYFIEGISLRYGDYPKGSRTDYQKYTVLVDESDEVNFYKSPKSGRWWIEIPKGSPDQNRTALVPCGLEDYNEAVQGKLPSRWWKAQQKAWQ
;
A
#
# COMPACT_ATOMS: atom_id res chain seq x y z
N PRO A 1 3.49 2.54 -0.52
CA PRO A 1 2.33 3.46 -0.61
C PRO A 1 1.03 2.79 -1.06
N PHE A 2 1.06 1.99 -2.14
CA PHE A 2 -0.14 1.44 -2.78
C PHE A 2 -0.99 0.54 -1.88
N VAL A 3 -0.38 -0.35 -1.10
CA VAL A 3 -1.12 -1.29 -0.24
C VAL A 3 -1.67 -0.62 1.04
N ARG A 4 -1.22 0.60 1.36
CA ARG A 4 -1.62 1.32 2.57
C ARG A 4 -3.03 1.90 2.49
N ASP A 5 -3.55 2.08 1.27
CA ASP A 5 -4.89 2.61 0.98
C ASP A 5 -5.86 1.50 0.52
N ALA A 6 -5.43 0.23 0.60
CA ALA A 6 -6.22 -0.90 0.14
C ALA A 6 -6.96 -1.56 1.31
N ASP A 7 -8.27 -1.79 1.15
CA ASP A 7 -9.07 -2.55 2.11
C ASP A 7 -8.94 -4.06 1.92
N ILE A 8 -8.68 -4.49 0.67
CA ILE A 8 -8.55 -5.89 0.26
C ILE A 8 -7.34 -6.02 -0.69
N VAL A 9 -6.53 -7.06 -0.47
CA VAL A 9 -5.45 -7.46 -1.37
C VAL A 9 -5.70 -8.90 -1.80
N THR A 10 -5.72 -9.14 -3.10
CA THR A 10 -5.80 -10.48 -3.67
C THR A 10 -4.53 -10.76 -4.48
N ILE A 11 -4.04 -11.99 -4.39
CA ILE A 11 -2.84 -12.43 -5.10
C ILE A 11 -3.21 -13.72 -5.84
N ASP A 12 -3.10 -13.67 -7.16
CA ASP A 12 -3.13 -14.85 -8.01
C ASP A 12 -1.73 -15.50 -8.01
N LEU A 13 -1.63 -16.75 -7.57
CA LEU A 13 -0.34 -17.44 -7.50
C LEU A 13 0.28 -17.71 -8.88
N GLY A 14 -0.48 -17.64 -9.98
CA GLY A 14 0.05 -17.64 -11.34
C GLY A 14 1.02 -16.48 -11.64
N ALA A 15 0.97 -15.40 -10.86
CA ALA A 15 1.94 -14.30 -10.94
C ALA A 15 3.34 -14.67 -10.39
N VAL A 16 3.45 -15.76 -9.64
CA VAL A 16 4.72 -16.26 -9.09
C VAL A 16 5.36 -17.19 -10.11
N ARG A 17 6.67 -17.03 -10.31
CA ARG A 17 7.42 -17.89 -11.23
C ARG A 17 7.29 -19.38 -10.85
N GLN A 18 7.17 -20.23 -11.85
CA GLN A 18 6.93 -21.68 -11.72
C GLN A 18 7.95 -22.38 -10.81
N SER A 19 9.21 -21.93 -10.81
CA SER A 19 10.25 -22.51 -9.94
C SER A 19 9.99 -22.33 -8.45
N TYR A 20 9.05 -21.47 -8.05
CA TYR A 20 8.53 -21.37 -6.67
C TYR A 20 7.07 -21.79 -6.54
N ASN A 21 6.27 -21.69 -7.59
CA ASN A 21 4.85 -22.04 -7.58
C ASN A 21 4.46 -23.00 -8.72
N PRO A 22 4.77 -24.30 -8.62
CA PRO A 22 4.33 -25.29 -9.62
C PRO A 22 2.85 -25.66 -9.50
N GLY A 23 2.23 -25.47 -8.34
CA GLY A 23 0.86 -25.85 -8.02
C GLY A 23 -0.21 -24.88 -8.53
N THR A 24 -0.19 -24.52 -9.81
CA THR A 24 -1.22 -23.73 -10.49
C THR A 24 -1.38 -24.19 -11.95
N PHE A 25 -2.52 -23.92 -12.57
CA PHE A 25 -2.74 -24.26 -13.99
C PHE A 25 -1.93 -23.37 -14.94
N TYR A 26 -1.77 -22.09 -14.60
CA TYR A 26 -1.17 -21.07 -15.46
C TYR A 26 0.27 -20.76 -15.04
N THR A 27 1.15 -21.77 -15.03
CA THR A 27 2.56 -21.57 -14.66
C THR A 27 3.33 -20.82 -15.75
N SER A 28 4.16 -19.87 -15.34
CA SER A 28 5.11 -19.18 -16.21
C SER A 28 6.54 -19.26 -15.63
N PRO A 29 7.60 -19.39 -16.46
CA PRO A 29 8.98 -19.31 -15.97
C PRO A 29 9.32 -17.91 -15.45
N HIS A 30 8.57 -16.89 -15.87
CA HIS A 30 8.68 -15.51 -15.41
C HIS A 30 7.59 -15.18 -14.39
N GLY A 31 7.91 -14.32 -13.45
CA GLY A 31 7.01 -13.89 -12.39
C GLY A 31 7.78 -13.53 -11.13
N PHE A 32 7.04 -13.21 -10.07
CA PHE A 32 7.64 -12.90 -8.78
C PHE A 32 8.41 -14.09 -8.24
N SER A 33 9.53 -13.80 -7.59
CA SER A 33 10.21 -14.73 -6.71
C SER A 33 9.41 -14.97 -5.43
N GLY A 34 9.71 -16.08 -4.73
CA GLY A 34 9.09 -16.33 -3.43
C GLY A 34 9.43 -15.26 -2.39
N ALA A 35 10.63 -14.68 -2.46
CA ALA A 35 11.05 -13.58 -1.60
C ALA A 35 10.25 -12.29 -1.86
N GLU A 36 10.00 -11.96 -3.14
CA GLU A 36 9.15 -10.81 -3.50
C GLU A 36 7.71 -11.02 -3.05
N LEU A 37 7.15 -12.22 -3.20
CA LEU A 37 5.81 -12.53 -2.67
C LEU A 37 5.75 -12.33 -1.15
N CYS A 38 6.75 -12.85 -0.41
CA CYS A 38 6.85 -12.67 1.04
C CYS A 38 6.98 -11.19 1.42
N ALA A 39 7.78 -10.41 0.69
CA ALA A 39 7.91 -8.97 0.93
C ALA A 39 6.58 -8.23 0.68
N ILE A 40 5.88 -8.54 -0.42
CA ILE A 40 4.58 -7.96 -0.75
C ILE A 40 3.56 -8.25 0.37
N THR A 41 3.44 -9.52 0.77
CA THR A 41 2.51 -9.93 1.83
C THR A 41 2.87 -9.34 3.18
N ARG A 42 4.16 -9.24 3.52
CA ARG A 42 4.62 -8.50 4.71
C ARG A 42 4.17 -7.05 4.70
N TYR A 43 4.42 -6.33 3.60
CA TYR A 43 4.00 -4.93 3.49
C TYR A 43 2.49 -4.76 3.48
N ALA A 44 1.74 -5.72 2.94
CA ALA A 44 0.29 -5.76 3.06
C ALA A 44 -0.14 -5.90 4.52
N GLY A 45 0.49 -6.79 5.29
CA GLY A 45 0.26 -6.96 6.72
C GLY A 45 0.50 -5.67 7.52
N MET A 46 1.54 -4.91 7.17
CA MET A 46 1.89 -3.63 7.82
C MET A 46 0.90 -2.49 7.55
N SER A 47 -0.07 -2.67 6.66
CA SER A 47 -1.12 -1.68 6.38
C SER A 47 -2.15 -1.67 7.51
N ASP A 48 -2.36 -0.49 8.11
CA ASP A 48 -3.36 -0.30 9.16
C ASP A 48 -4.80 -0.38 8.61
N GLN A 49 -5.01 -0.08 7.33
CA GLN A 49 -6.32 -0.08 6.67
C GLN A 49 -6.76 -1.48 6.21
N LEU A 50 -5.81 -2.33 5.81
CA LEU A 50 -6.10 -3.60 5.17
C LEU A 50 -6.91 -4.54 6.09
N SER A 51 -8.05 -4.98 5.58
CA SER A 51 -9.00 -5.86 6.26
C SER A 51 -8.88 -7.32 5.83
N GLN A 52 -8.50 -7.59 4.58
CA GLN A 52 -8.45 -8.94 4.02
C GLN A 52 -7.26 -9.14 3.07
N LEU A 53 -6.64 -10.31 3.17
CA LEU A 53 -5.66 -10.83 2.20
C LEU A 53 -6.18 -12.16 1.65
N GLY A 54 -6.19 -12.33 0.33
CA GLY A 54 -6.54 -13.59 -0.33
C GLY A 54 -5.43 -14.10 -1.24
N LEU A 55 -5.13 -15.39 -1.15
CA LEU A 55 -4.25 -16.11 -2.08
C LEU A 55 -5.12 -17.05 -2.93
N TYR A 56 -5.02 -16.93 -4.25
CA TYR A 56 -5.89 -17.63 -5.21
C TYR A 56 -5.07 -18.45 -6.21
N GLU A 57 -5.77 -19.32 -6.96
CA GLU A 57 -5.19 -20.20 -7.98
C GLU A 57 -4.15 -21.22 -7.46
N TYR A 58 -4.25 -21.56 -6.18
CA TYR A 58 -3.55 -22.72 -5.62
C TYR A 58 -4.28 -24.02 -6.00
N ASN A 59 -3.57 -24.95 -6.62
CA ASN A 59 -4.07 -26.28 -6.95
C ASN A 59 -3.19 -27.38 -6.33
N PRO A 60 -3.67 -28.05 -5.26
CA PRO A 60 -2.95 -29.15 -4.61
C PRO A 60 -2.63 -30.33 -5.53
N ARG A 61 -3.43 -30.56 -6.58
CA ARG A 61 -3.22 -31.69 -7.51
C ARG A 61 -2.00 -31.48 -8.42
N LEU A 62 -1.61 -30.23 -8.62
CA LEU A 62 -0.45 -29.84 -9.44
C LEU A 62 0.78 -29.52 -8.57
N ASP A 63 0.63 -29.55 -7.25
CA ASP A 63 1.65 -29.11 -6.31
C ASP A 63 2.71 -30.19 -6.06
N SER A 64 3.83 -30.10 -6.77
CA SER A 64 4.95 -31.03 -6.60
C SER A 64 5.58 -30.89 -5.22
N ARG A 65 5.49 -31.95 -4.40
CA ARG A 65 6.05 -32.03 -3.04
C ARG A 65 5.54 -30.92 -2.11
N GLY A 66 4.38 -30.35 -2.38
CA GLY A 66 3.80 -29.29 -1.55
C GLY A 66 4.54 -27.95 -1.65
N GLN A 67 5.36 -27.72 -2.69
CA GLN A 67 6.18 -26.52 -2.82
C GLN A 67 5.35 -25.23 -2.82
N SER A 68 4.23 -25.21 -3.56
CA SER A 68 3.32 -24.07 -3.59
C SER A 68 2.63 -23.85 -2.24
N ALA A 69 2.21 -24.93 -1.57
CA ALA A 69 1.66 -24.84 -0.22
C ALA A 69 2.65 -24.22 0.78
N HIS A 70 3.92 -24.63 0.74
CA HIS A 70 4.96 -24.05 1.61
C HIS A 70 5.20 -22.58 1.30
N LEU A 71 5.17 -22.19 0.02
CA LEU A 71 5.26 -20.79 -0.37
C LEU A 71 4.09 -19.96 0.20
N CYS A 72 2.86 -20.45 0.06
CA CYS A 72 1.68 -19.80 0.65
C CYS A 72 1.81 -19.68 2.16
N ALA A 73 2.29 -20.72 2.85
CA ALA A 73 2.51 -20.69 4.29
C ALA A 73 3.53 -19.62 4.70
N HIS A 74 4.65 -19.49 3.98
CA HIS A 74 5.60 -18.41 4.21
C HIS A 74 4.99 -17.03 3.97
N ALA A 75 4.25 -16.85 2.87
CA ALA A 75 3.59 -15.59 2.56
C ALA A 75 2.59 -15.18 3.66
N LEU A 76 1.82 -16.14 4.18
CA LEU A 76 0.90 -15.92 5.32
C LEU A 76 1.65 -15.61 6.62
N TRP A 77 2.77 -16.29 6.89
CA TRP A 77 3.60 -16.00 8.06
C TRP A 77 4.12 -14.56 8.02
N TYR A 78 4.65 -14.13 6.88
CA TYR A 78 5.15 -12.76 6.70
C TYR A 78 4.03 -11.73 6.75
N PHE A 79 2.83 -12.07 6.28
CA PHE A 79 1.65 -11.24 6.46
C PHE A 79 1.32 -11.02 7.95
N ILE A 80 1.31 -12.10 8.74
CA ILE A 80 1.06 -12.03 10.20
C ILE A 80 2.17 -11.25 10.91
N GLU A 81 3.43 -11.46 10.54
CA GLU A 81 4.54 -10.64 11.02
C GLU A 81 4.30 -9.16 10.70
N GLY A 82 3.89 -8.84 9.47
CA GLY A 82 3.52 -7.49 9.07
C GLY A 82 2.40 -6.89 9.92
N ILE A 83 1.38 -7.68 10.30
CA ILE A 83 0.31 -7.23 11.21
C ILE A 83 0.89 -6.82 12.57
N SER A 84 1.86 -7.56 13.10
CA SER A 84 2.51 -7.23 14.38
C SER A 84 3.30 -5.91 14.34
N LEU A 85 3.64 -5.44 13.13
CA LEU A 85 4.40 -4.20 12.87
C LEU A 85 3.49 -3.02 12.48
N ARG A 86 2.18 -3.11 12.73
CA ARG A 86 1.24 -2.01 12.54
C ARG A 86 1.46 -0.94 13.61
N TYR A 87 1.62 0.30 13.17
CA TYR A 87 1.85 1.45 14.07
C TYR A 87 0.56 2.08 14.57
N GLY A 88 -0.60 1.66 14.04
CA GLY A 88 -1.88 2.30 14.33
C GLY A 88 -1.95 3.70 13.75
N ASP A 89 -1.34 3.92 12.58
CA ASP A 89 -1.42 5.21 11.89
C ASP A 89 -2.83 5.44 11.30
N TYR A 90 -3.09 6.64 10.79
CA TYR A 90 -4.26 6.93 9.95
C TYR A 90 -4.47 5.83 8.88
N PRO A 91 -5.70 5.30 8.70
CA PRO A 91 -6.98 5.85 9.19
C PRO A 91 -7.42 5.43 10.60
N LYS A 92 -6.71 4.53 11.28
CA LYS A 92 -7.12 4.02 12.60
C LYS A 92 -6.69 4.91 13.76
N GLY A 93 -5.51 5.54 13.65
CA GLY A 93 -4.94 6.39 14.69
C GLY A 93 -5.38 7.85 14.67
N SER A 94 -5.08 8.55 15.78
CA SER A 94 -5.19 10.00 15.86
C SER A 94 -4.13 10.70 14.99
N ARG A 95 -4.51 11.83 14.39
CA ARG A 95 -3.62 12.72 13.61
C ARG A 95 -2.97 13.80 14.46
N THR A 96 -3.27 13.88 15.75
CA THR A 96 -2.86 14.99 16.64
C THR A 96 -1.36 15.19 16.70
N ASP A 97 -0.58 14.11 16.62
CA ASP A 97 0.86 14.15 16.82
C ASP A 97 1.62 14.21 15.49
N TYR A 98 0.91 14.36 14.36
CA TYR A 98 1.54 14.35 13.04
C TYR A 98 2.25 15.68 12.78
N GLN A 99 3.45 15.61 12.23
CA GLN A 99 4.19 16.78 11.80
C GLN A 99 3.61 17.28 10.48
N LYS A 100 3.08 18.50 10.47
CA LYS A 100 2.52 19.16 9.29
C LYS A 100 3.60 19.97 8.56
N TYR A 101 3.69 19.80 7.25
CA TYR A 101 4.57 20.55 6.36
C TYR A 101 3.71 21.19 5.27
N THR A 102 3.71 22.51 5.18
CA THR A 102 2.97 23.24 4.13
C THR A 102 3.96 23.67 3.06
N VAL A 103 3.67 23.27 1.82
CA VAL A 103 4.48 23.59 0.64
C VAL A 103 3.66 24.48 -0.28
N LEU A 104 4.19 25.66 -0.60
CA LEU A 104 3.63 26.55 -1.61
C LEU A 104 4.05 26.02 -2.98
N VAL A 105 3.09 25.57 -3.79
CA VAL A 105 3.38 24.97 -5.11
C VAL A 105 3.16 25.97 -6.25
N ASP A 106 2.25 26.94 -6.05
CA ASP A 106 2.06 28.12 -6.90
C ASP A 106 1.67 29.33 -6.04
N GLU A 107 1.58 30.53 -6.61
CA GLU A 107 1.31 31.79 -5.88
C GLU A 107 0.03 31.76 -5.01
N SER A 108 -0.93 30.89 -5.34
CA SER A 108 -2.19 30.72 -4.61
C SER A 108 -2.41 29.32 -4.02
N ASP A 109 -1.57 28.34 -4.37
CA ASP A 109 -1.84 26.93 -4.10
C ASP A 109 -0.88 26.35 -3.06
N GLU A 110 -1.43 26.03 -1.89
CA GLU A 110 -0.72 25.36 -0.80
C GLU A 110 -1.09 23.87 -0.73
N VAL A 111 -0.08 23.03 -0.56
CA VAL A 111 -0.25 21.59 -0.32
C VAL A 111 0.28 21.24 1.06
N ASN A 112 -0.58 20.63 1.87
CA ASN A 112 -0.22 20.17 3.20
C ASN A 112 0.22 18.70 3.15
N PHE A 113 1.40 18.43 3.68
CA PHE A 113 1.92 17.09 3.93
C PHE A 113 1.91 16.80 5.42
N TYR A 114 1.69 15.55 5.78
CA TYR A 114 1.75 15.09 7.15
C TYR A 114 2.70 13.91 7.28
N LYS A 115 3.51 13.90 8.34
CA LYS A 115 4.43 12.81 8.68
C LYS A 115 4.11 12.27 10.06
N SER A 116 3.96 10.95 10.17
CA SER A 116 3.84 10.28 11.48
C SER A 116 5.22 10.22 12.13
N PRO A 117 5.42 10.77 13.34
CA PRO A 117 6.71 10.64 14.03
C PRO A 117 6.99 9.20 14.47
N LYS A 118 5.94 8.38 14.62
CA LYS A 118 6.07 6.97 15.06
C LYS A 118 6.57 6.07 13.94
N SER A 119 5.97 6.17 12.76
CA SER A 119 6.27 5.27 11.63
C SER A 119 7.15 5.90 10.55
N GLY A 120 7.35 7.22 10.59
CA GLY A 120 8.05 7.98 9.55
C GLY A 120 7.31 8.04 8.21
N ARG A 121 6.08 7.52 8.13
CA ARG A 121 5.27 7.48 6.91
C ARG A 121 4.69 8.86 6.59
N TRP A 122 4.41 9.09 5.31
CA TRP A 122 3.93 10.37 4.79
C TRP A 122 2.52 10.27 4.20
N TRP A 123 1.78 11.36 4.31
CA TRP A 123 0.48 11.58 3.69
C TRP A 123 0.40 12.97 3.07
N ILE A 124 -0.39 13.13 2.01
CA ILE A 124 -0.74 14.42 1.41
C ILE A 124 -2.20 14.72 1.71
N GLU A 125 -2.49 15.95 2.08
CA GLU A 125 -3.85 16.44 2.24
C GLU A 125 -4.49 16.78 0.90
N ILE A 126 -5.74 16.34 0.74
CA ILE A 126 -6.54 16.65 -0.43
C ILE A 126 -7.90 17.20 0.04
N PRO A 127 -8.30 18.40 -0.43
CA PRO A 127 -9.63 18.92 -0.16
C PRO A 127 -10.68 18.05 -0.86
N LYS A 128 -11.71 17.59 -0.13
CA LYS A 128 -12.90 16.97 -0.76
C LYS A 128 -13.80 18.10 -1.26
N GLY A 129 -14.25 18.02 -2.52
CA GLY A 129 -15.02 19.07 -3.20
C GLY A 129 -16.46 19.33 -2.69
N SER A 130 -16.77 19.03 -1.43
CA SER A 130 -18.09 19.30 -0.85
C SER A 130 -18.20 20.74 -0.33
N PRO A 131 -19.40 21.37 -0.36
CA PRO A 131 -19.64 22.70 0.21
C PRO A 131 -19.30 22.82 1.70
N ASP A 132 -19.28 21.68 2.42
CA ASP A 132 -18.67 21.58 3.75
C ASP A 132 -17.14 21.51 3.61
N GLN A 133 -16.50 22.68 3.66
CA GLN A 133 -15.06 22.90 3.48
C GLN A 133 -14.15 22.16 4.49
N ASN A 134 -14.71 21.44 5.46
CA ASN A 134 -13.98 20.83 6.57
C ASN A 134 -13.63 19.35 6.41
N ARG A 135 -13.94 18.71 5.27
CA ARG A 135 -13.57 17.31 5.04
C ARG A 135 -12.34 17.19 4.13
N THR A 136 -11.16 17.20 4.74
CA THR A 136 -9.91 16.84 4.04
C THR A 136 -9.68 15.31 4.09
N ALA A 137 -9.15 14.75 3.01
CA ALA A 137 -8.64 13.37 2.97
C ALA A 137 -7.12 13.36 3.05
N LEU A 138 -6.56 12.31 3.66
CA LEU A 138 -5.13 12.06 3.66
C LEU A 138 -4.81 10.90 2.73
N VAL A 139 -3.93 11.13 1.77
CA VAL A 139 -3.53 10.12 0.79
C VAL A 139 -2.09 9.66 1.07
N PRO A 140 -1.86 8.34 1.19
CA PRO A 140 -0.53 7.76 1.29
C PRO A 140 0.49 8.22 0.24
N CYS A 141 1.55 8.90 0.66
CA CYS A 141 2.68 9.29 -0.19
C CYS A 141 4.04 8.87 0.38
N GLY A 142 5.11 9.20 -0.34
CA GLY A 142 6.50 9.06 0.10
C GLY A 142 7.21 10.41 0.24
N LEU A 143 8.46 10.35 0.72
CA LEU A 143 9.33 11.54 0.83
C LEU A 143 9.65 12.15 -0.55
N GLU A 144 9.71 11.31 -1.59
CA GLU A 144 9.94 11.76 -2.97
C GLU A 144 8.82 12.70 -3.45
N ASP A 145 7.56 12.40 -3.13
CA ASP A 145 6.42 13.27 -3.46
C ASP A 145 6.52 14.63 -2.76
N TYR A 146 7.02 14.65 -1.51
CA TYR A 146 7.28 15.92 -0.79
C TYR A 146 8.41 16.72 -1.46
N ASN A 147 9.52 16.06 -1.81
CA ASN A 147 10.65 16.72 -2.45
C ASN A 147 10.28 17.29 -3.83
N GLU A 148 9.41 16.60 -4.58
CA GLU A 148 8.88 17.10 -5.86
C GLU A 148 8.01 18.35 -5.64
N ALA A 149 7.14 18.35 -4.64
CA ALA A 149 6.33 19.52 -4.28
C ALA A 149 7.18 20.73 -3.90
N VAL A 150 8.25 20.53 -3.14
CA VAL A 150 9.19 21.61 -2.75
C VAL A 150 9.88 22.24 -3.98
N GLN A 151 9.97 21.52 -5.10
CA GLN A 151 10.50 22.05 -6.37
C GLN A 151 9.42 22.78 -7.20
N GLY A 152 8.23 23.03 -6.63
CA GLY A 152 7.12 23.69 -7.34
C GLY A 152 6.36 22.76 -8.29
N LYS A 153 6.46 21.43 -8.11
CA LYS A 153 5.75 20.45 -8.96
C LYS A 153 4.76 19.65 -8.13
N LEU A 154 3.48 19.69 -8.51
CA LEU A 154 2.46 18.85 -7.88
C LEU A 154 2.70 17.37 -8.19
N PRO A 155 2.82 16.50 -7.17
CA PRO A 155 3.04 15.07 -7.40
C PRO A 155 1.85 14.44 -8.12
N SER A 156 2.14 13.55 -9.07
CA SER A 156 1.09 12.86 -9.85
C SER A 156 0.05 12.13 -8.99
N ARG A 157 0.42 11.70 -7.78
CA ARG A 157 -0.49 11.06 -6.81
C ARG A 157 -1.59 12.01 -6.33
N TRP A 158 -1.24 13.28 -6.11
CA TRP A 158 -2.19 14.30 -5.68
C TRP A 158 -3.26 14.50 -6.76
N TRP A 159 -2.84 14.62 -8.03
CA TRP A 159 -3.76 14.78 -9.16
C TRP A 159 -4.74 13.61 -9.31
N LYS A 160 -4.22 12.37 -9.23
CA LYS A 160 -5.05 11.15 -9.31
C LYS A 160 -6.06 11.07 -8.18
N ALA A 161 -5.67 11.47 -6.98
CA ALA A 161 -6.55 11.40 -5.83
C ALA A 161 -7.54 12.56 -5.78
N GLN A 162 -7.20 13.73 -6.30
CA GLN A 162 -8.15 14.81 -6.55
C GLN A 162 -9.21 14.35 -7.56
N GLN A 163 -8.83 13.78 -8.70
CA GLN A 163 -9.80 13.26 -9.68
C GLN A 163 -10.78 12.25 -9.08
N LYS A 164 -10.29 11.35 -8.21
CA LYS A 164 -11.15 10.40 -7.48
C LYS A 164 -12.06 11.06 -6.43
N ALA A 165 -11.60 12.13 -5.78
CA ALA A 165 -12.38 12.81 -4.74
C ALA A 165 -13.55 13.65 -5.29
N TRP A 166 -13.55 13.90 -6.60
CA TRP A 166 -14.59 14.66 -7.31
C TRP A 166 -15.56 13.76 -8.10
N GLN A 167 -15.36 12.44 -8.06
CA GLN A 167 -16.28 11.42 -8.56
C GLN A 167 -17.17 10.91 -7.42
#